data_AF-A0A7Y5GMN1-F1
#
_entry.id   AF-A0A7Y5GMN1-F1
#
_cell.length_a   1.000
_cell.length_b   1.000
_cell.length_c   1.000
_cell.angle_alpha   90.00
_cell.angle_beta   90.00
_cell.angle_gamma   90.00
#
_symmetry.space_group_name_H-M   'P 1'
#
loop_
_entity.id
_entity.type
_entity.pdbx_description
1 polymer ?
#
loop_
_entity_poly.entity_id
_entity_poly.type
_entity_poly.pdbx_seq_one_letter_code
_entity_poly.pdbx_strand_id
1 'polypeptide(L)'
;MKLQYITDIKCDANIFPYDQDAINRLQKIYRTARKGNLKEDKLTNLKDYLANIHKEPRSIPSNIEAFDSFAKEIIKEIAIRINGTRKLKFGIAQKIFNLFMKDLWAWDKLKPEQESVLHWPIDKGVLDMVRKPAWKAWTKVVTTENNLNETFNEYLHIQNILRSQLLKFPQFHTAIEMEQYLWHKFELINQ
;
A
#
# COMPACT_ATOMS: atom_id res chain seq x y z
N MET A 1 -10.21 -1.32 15.70
CA MET A 1 -9.81 -0.95 14.32
C MET A 1 -9.22 -2.13 13.56
N LYS A 2 -8.13 -2.77 14.04
CA LYS A 2 -7.60 -4.02 13.43
C LYS A 2 -8.66 -5.10 13.24
N LEU A 3 -9.37 -5.48 14.31
CA LEU A 3 -10.42 -6.51 14.25
C LEU A 3 -11.55 -6.19 13.25
N GLN A 4 -11.93 -4.90 13.15
CA GLN A 4 -12.93 -4.46 12.18
C GLN A 4 -12.42 -4.68 10.76
N TYR A 5 -11.20 -4.21 10.46
CA TYR A 5 -10.57 -4.42 9.17
C TYR A 5 -10.48 -5.91 8.81
N ILE A 6 -10.05 -6.78 9.73
CA ILE A 6 -9.99 -8.24 9.52
C ILE A 6 -11.38 -8.80 9.15
N THR A 7 -12.41 -8.35 9.87
CA THR A 7 -13.81 -8.74 9.61
C THR A 7 -14.28 -8.29 8.23
N ASP A 8 -13.87 -7.11 7.79
CA ASP A 8 -14.27 -6.53 6.51
C ASP A 8 -13.57 -7.22 5.33
N ILE A 9 -12.28 -7.55 5.46
CA ILE A 9 -11.51 -8.14 4.36
C ILE A 9 -11.73 -9.64 4.18
N LYS A 10 -12.22 -10.34 5.22
CA LYS A 10 -12.55 -11.78 5.21
C LYS A 10 -11.41 -12.71 4.75
N CYS A 11 -10.17 -12.23 4.85
CA CYS A 11 -9.00 -12.92 4.37
C CYS A 11 -8.35 -13.72 5.50
N ASP A 12 -8.02 -14.99 5.25
CA ASP A 12 -7.26 -15.81 6.20
C ASP A 12 -5.75 -15.50 6.11
N ALA A 13 -5.18 -15.13 7.26
CA ALA A 13 -3.77 -14.82 7.40
C ALA A 13 -2.85 -16.00 7.04
N ASN A 14 -3.29 -17.24 7.26
CA ASN A 14 -2.45 -18.43 7.11
C ASN A 14 -2.21 -18.80 5.65
N ILE A 15 -3.14 -18.43 4.77
CA ILE A 15 -3.09 -18.75 3.34
C ILE A 15 -2.83 -17.53 2.46
N PHE A 16 -2.62 -16.35 3.04
CA PHE A 16 -2.24 -15.16 2.30
C PHE A 16 -0.88 -15.33 1.59
N PRO A 17 -0.73 -14.88 0.33
CA PRO A 17 -1.68 -14.14 -0.53
C PRO A 17 -2.55 -15.01 -1.45
N TYR A 18 -2.59 -16.33 -1.22
CA TYR A 18 -3.35 -17.28 -2.06
C TYR A 18 -4.83 -17.37 -1.71
N ASP A 19 -5.22 -16.77 -0.58
CA ASP A 19 -6.62 -16.55 -0.22
C ASP A 19 -7.41 -15.88 -1.36
N GLN A 20 -8.62 -16.37 -1.64
CA GLN A 20 -9.42 -15.87 -2.76
C GLN A 20 -9.84 -14.42 -2.57
N ASP A 21 -10.10 -13.97 -1.34
CA ASP A 21 -10.42 -12.58 -1.05
C ASP A 21 -9.17 -11.68 -1.15
N ALA A 22 -7.99 -12.16 -0.76
CA ALA A 22 -6.73 -11.49 -1.09
C ALA A 22 -6.55 -11.30 -2.60
N ILE A 23 -6.78 -12.36 -3.38
CA ILE A 23 -6.72 -12.32 -4.85
C ILE A 23 -7.71 -11.30 -5.41
N ASN A 24 -8.96 -11.34 -4.93
CA ASN A 24 -10.02 -10.42 -5.36
C ASN A 24 -9.63 -8.96 -5.09
N ARG A 25 -9.01 -8.67 -3.94
CA ARG A 25 -8.52 -7.32 -3.57
C ARG A 25 -7.37 -6.87 -4.48
N LEU A 26 -6.39 -7.73 -4.77
CA LEU A 26 -5.31 -7.43 -5.72
C LEU A 26 -5.86 -7.12 -7.12
N GLN A 27 -6.81 -7.93 -7.60
CA GLN A 27 -7.48 -7.72 -8.89
C GLN A 27 -8.31 -6.43 -8.90
N LYS A 28 -8.97 -6.09 -7.80
CA LYS A 28 -9.72 -4.82 -7.65
C LYS A 28 -8.77 -3.62 -7.75
N ILE A 29 -7.62 -3.65 -7.06
CA ILE A 29 -6.61 -2.58 -7.15
C ILE A 29 -6.13 -2.44 -8.60
N TYR A 30 -5.79 -3.54 -9.28
CA TYR A 30 -5.36 -3.51 -10.68
C TYR A 30 -6.41 -2.85 -11.59
N ARG A 31 -7.69 -3.20 -11.40
CA ARG A 31 -8.82 -2.66 -12.16
C ARG A 31 -9.07 -1.15 -11.94
N THR A 32 -8.56 -0.55 -10.88
CA THR A 32 -8.71 0.90 -10.66
C THR A 32 -7.99 1.75 -11.71
N ALA A 33 -7.02 1.18 -12.43
CA ALA A 33 -6.25 1.87 -13.47
C ALA A 33 -6.28 1.15 -14.83
N ARG A 34 -6.88 -0.04 -14.91
CA ARG A 34 -6.87 -0.92 -16.09
C ARG A 34 -8.24 -1.55 -16.34
N LYS A 35 -8.53 -1.85 -17.60
CA LYS A 35 -9.64 -2.73 -17.97
C LYS A 35 -9.18 -4.17 -17.86
N GLY A 36 -10.03 -5.04 -17.32
CA GLY A 36 -9.76 -6.46 -17.16
C GLY A 36 -8.89 -6.81 -15.95
N ASN A 37 -8.62 -8.10 -15.80
CA ASN A 37 -7.86 -8.66 -14.69
C ASN A 37 -6.36 -8.71 -15.01
N LEU A 38 -5.54 -8.72 -13.95
CA LEU A 38 -4.15 -9.12 -14.05
C LEU A 38 -4.10 -10.57 -14.54
N LYS A 39 -3.27 -10.83 -15.56
CA LYS A 39 -3.10 -12.17 -16.13
C LYS A 39 -2.62 -13.16 -15.07
N GLU A 40 -3.02 -14.42 -15.22
CA GLU A 40 -2.76 -15.46 -14.20
C GLU A 40 -1.27 -15.69 -13.92
N ASP A 41 -0.44 -15.70 -14.96
CA ASP A 41 1.02 -15.82 -14.84
C ASP A 41 1.61 -14.70 -13.96
N LYS A 42 1.17 -13.47 -14.19
CA LYS A 42 1.62 -12.30 -13.42
C LYS A 42 1.06 -12.27 -12.01
N LEU A 43 -0.19 -12.73 -11.85
CA LEU A 43 -0.83 -12.83 -10.55
C LEU A 43 -0.08 -13.86 -9.68
N THR A 44 0.22 -15.03 -10.23
CA THR A 44 1.00 -16.06 -9.54
C THR A 44 2.39 -15.56 -9.16
N ASN A 45 3.13 -14.97 -10.09
CA ASN A 45 4.45 -14.38 -9.80
C ASN A 45 4.40 -13.29 -8.71
N LEU A 46 3.32 -12.50 -8.67
CA LEU A 46 3.11 -11.49 -7.61
C LEU A 46 2.78 -12.14 -6.26
N LYS A 47 1.90 -13.14 -6.25
CA LYS A 47 1.53 -13.88 -5.03
C LYS A 47 2.75 -14.54 -4.41
N ASP A 48 3.54 -15.26 -5.20
CA ASP A 48 4.72 -15.98 -4.70
C ASP A 48 5.73 -15.01 -4.07
N TYR A 49 5.91 -13.84 -4.69
CA TYR A 49 6.76 -12.79 -4.16
C TYR A 49 6.26 -12.22 -2.82
N LEU A 50 4.97 -11.88 -2.72
CA LEU A 50 4.38 -11.39 -1.48
C LEU A 50 4.36 -12.47 -0.39
N ALA A 51 4.16 -13.73 -0.76
CA ALA A 51 4.22 -14.87 0.16
C ALA A 51 5.60 -15.03 0.80
N ASN A 52 6.67 -14.80 0.03
CA ASN A 52 8.03 -14.86 0.56
C ASN A 52 8.29 -13.76 1.60
N ILE A 53 7.81 -12.54 1.35
CA ILE A 53 7.91 -11.45 2.33
C ILE A 53 7.06 -11.77 3.57
N HIS A 54 5.86 -12.33 3.38
CA HIS A 54 4.97 -12.73 4.47
C HIS A 54 5.56 -13.83 5.38
N LYS A 55 6.36 -14.75 4.83
CA LYS A 55 7.03 -15.81 5.60
C LYS A 55 8.13 -15.27 6.51
N GLU A 56 8.77 -14.15 6.13
CA GLU A 56 9.87 -13.55 6.89
C GLU A 56 9.65 -12.05 7.23
N PRO A 57 8.58 -11.67 7.96
CA PRO A 57 8.26 -10.26 8.24
C PRO A 57 9.31 -9.57 9.12
N ARG A 58 10.16 -10.32 9.82
CA ARG A 58 11.25 -9.77 10.65
C ARG A 58 12.28 -8.98 9.84
N SER A 59 12.28 -9.13 8.51
CA SER A 59 13.11 -8.34 7.59
C SER A 59 12.60 -6.90 7.37
N ILE A 60 11.37 -6.59 7.81
CA ILE A 60 10.77 -5.25 7.61
C ILE A 60 11.47 -4.24 8.54
N PRO A 61 11.98 -3.11 8.03
CA PRO A 61 12.67 -2.13 8.86
C PRO A 61 11.74 -1.37 9.83
N SER A 62 12.29 -0.95 10.97
CA SER A 62 11.54 -0.21 12.02
C SER A 62 11.87 1.29 12.08
N ASN A 63 12.75 1.79 11.21
CA ASN A 63 13.06 3.21 11.14
C ASN A 63 12.65 3.77 9.76
N ILE A 64 12.33 5.06 9.72
CA ILE A 64 11.73 5.70 8.54
C ILE A 64 12.63 5.59 7.31
N GLU A 65 13.93 5.87 7.43
CA GLU A 65 14.85 5.90 6.28
C GLU A 65 15.04 4.50 5.66
N ALA A 66 15.26 3.49 6.50
CA ALA A 66 15.39 2.11 6.06
C ALA A 66 14.05 1.58 5.50
N PHE A 67 12.92 1.95 6.12
CA PHE A 67 11.61 1.56 5.63
C PHE A 67 11.28 2.21 4.28
N ASP A 68 11.62 3.48 4.08
CA ASP A 68 11.45 4.18 2.80
C ASP A 68 12.31 3.51 1.71
N SER A 69 13.53 3.11 2.03
CA SER A 69 14.39 2.33 1.11
C SER A 69 13.81 0.96 0.79
N PHE A 70 13.35 0.22 1.81
CA PHE A 70 12.66 -1.06 1.64
C PHE A 70 11.42 -0.93 0.76
N ALA A 71 10.54 0.03 1.06
CA ALA A 71 9.33 0.29 0.29
C ALA A 71 9.64 0.58 -1.18
N LYS A 72 10.71 1.34 -1.47
CA LYS A 72 11.17 1.61 -2.84
C LYS A 72 11.43 0.33 -3.62
N GLU A 73 12.17 -0.59 -3.02
CA GLU A 73 12.56 -1.87 -3.62
C GLU A 73 11.33 -2.74 -3.86
N ILE A 74 10.50 -2.92 -2.84
CA ILE A 74 9.29 -3.76 -2.95
C ILE A 74 8.31 -3.18 -3.98
N ILE A 75 8.06 -1.86 -3.98
CA ILE A 75 7.18 -1.21 -4.95
C ILE A 75 7.72 -1.38 -6.38
N LYS A 76 9.04 -1.26 -6.58
CA LYS A 76 9.67 -1.50 -7.88
C LYS A 76 9.46 -2.95 -8.33
N GLU A 77 9.71 -3.92 -7.46
CA GLU A 77 9.56 -5.36 -7.78
C GLU A 77 8.11 -5.75 -8.07
N ILE A 78 7.14 -5.19 -7.34
CA ILE A 78 5.72 -5.34 -7.64
C ILE A 78 5.41 -4.75 -9.02
N ALA A 79 5.91 -3.55 -9.33
CA ALA A 79 5.67 -2.90 -10.61
C ALA A 79 6.20 -3.72 -11.80
N ILE A 80 7.37 -4.36 -11.64
CA ILE A 80 7.97 -5.28 -12.61
C ILE A 80 7.07 -6.51 -12.78
N ARG A 81 6.57 -7.12 -11.69
CA ARG A 81 5.72 -8.32 -11.76
C ARG A 81 4.38 -8.08 -12.45
N ILE A 82 3.76 -6.93 -12.23
CA ILE A 82 2.46 -6.61 -12.85
C ILE A 82 2.56 -6.20 -14.33
N ASN A 83 3.68 -5.58 -14.77
CA ASN A 83 3.73 -4.96 -16.10
C ASN A 83 5.06 -5.09 -16.86
N GLY A 84 6.06 -5.79 -16.32
CA GLY A 84 7.40 -5.89 -16.87
C GLY A 84 8.24 -4.62 -16.64
N THR A 85 9.46 -4.59 -17.18
CA THR A 85 10.47 -3.54 -16.90
C THR A 85 10.23 -2.22 -17.65
N ARG A 86 9.59 -2.25 -18.82
CA ARG A 86 9.53 -1.07 -19.72
C ARG A 86 8.60 0.06 -19.25
N LYS A 87 7.51 -0.27 -18.55
CA LYS A 87 6.51 0.70 -18.07
C LYS A 87 6.03 0.28 -16.69
N LEU A 88 6.72 0.76 -15.67
CA LEU A 88 6.43 0.45 -14.28
C LEU A 88 5.14 1.16 -13.87
N LYS A 89 4.18 0.39 -13.32
CA LYS A 89 2.90 0.92 -12.84
C LYS A 89 3.01 1.30 -11.38
N PHE A 90 3.84 2.30 -11.11
CA PHE A 90 4.16 2.77 -9.76
C PHE A 90 2.91 2.98 -8.90
N GLY A 91 1.91 3.67 -9.45
CA GLY A 91 0.65 3.96 -8.76
C GLY A 91 -0.13 2.73 -8.29
N ILE A 92 -0.12 1.65 -9.08
CA ILE A 92 -0.76 0.37 -8.74
C ILE A 92 0.12 -0.37 -7.73
N ALA A 93 1.43 -0.40 -7.98
CA ALA A 93 2.39 -1.12 -7.15
C ALA A 93 2.43 -0.58 -5.71
N GLN A 94 2.44 0.74 -5.51
CA GLN A 94 2.36 1.32 -4.16
C GLN A 94 1.04 1.01 -3.45
N LYS A 95 -0.09 0.90 -4.17
CA LYS A 95 -1.36 0.47 -3.56
C LYS A 95 -1.31 -0.99 -3.10
N ILE A 96 -0.73 -1.86 -3.93
CA ILE A 96 -0.55 -3.27 -3.57
C ILE A 96 0.39 -3.39 -2.37
N PHE A 97 1.49 -2.64 -2.35
CA PHE A 97 2.41 -2.58 -1.22
C PHE A 97 1.69 -2.11 0.06
N ASN A 98 0.97 -0.98 0.01
CA ASN A 98 0.26 -0.45 1.18
C ASN A 98 -0.84 -1.40 1.67
N LEU A 99 -1.58 -2.05 0.77
CA LEU A 99 -2.54 -3.10 1.14
C LEU A 99 -1.85 -4.27 1.83
N PHE A 100 -0.73 -4.74 1.28
CA PHE A 100 0.04 -5.83 1.85
C PHE A 100 0.56 -5.50 3.26
N MET A 101 1.15 -4.32 3.45
CA MET A 101 1.63 -3.88 4.77
C MET A 101 0.48 -3.73 5.78
N LYS A 102 -0.70 -3.30 5.32
CA LYS A 102 -1.91 -3.21 6.12
C LYS A 102 -2.45 -4.56 6.55
N ASP A 103 -2.38 -5.56 5.67
CA ASP A 103 -2.74 -6.94 6.01
C ASP A 103 -1.79 -7.51 7.08
N LEU A 104 -0.48 -7.28 6.94
CA LEU A 104 0.50 -7.67 7.97
C LEU A 104 0.24 -6.99 9.32
N TRP A 105 -0.07 -5.69 9.29
CA TRP A 105 -0.45 -4.93 10.48
C TRP A 105 -1.71 -5.51 11.14
N ALA A 106 -2.73 -5.83 10.35
CA ALA A 106 -3.99 -6.34 10.85
C ALA A 106 -3.86 -7.71 11.53
N TRP A 107 -2.94 -8.55 11.04
CA TRP A 107 -2.68 -9.89 11.58
C TRP A 107 -1.57 -9.92 12.64
N ASP A 108 -1.20 -8.77 13.19
CA ASP A 108 -0.16 -8.64 14.22
C ASP A 108 1.17 -9.31 13.81
N LYS A 109 1.51 -9.25 12.51
CA LYS A 109 2.79 -9.75 11.96
C LYS A 109 3.92 -8.71 12.06
N LEU A 110 3.58 -7.47 12.42
CA LEU A 110 4.51 -6.37 12.58
C LEU A 110 4.73 -6.08 14.07
N LYS A 111 5.95 -5.69 14.42
CA LYS A 111 6.27 -5.14 15.74
C LYS A 111 5.78 -3.69 15.83
N PRO A 112 5.44 -3.17 17.03
CA PRO A 112 4.96 -1.81 17.21
C PRO A 112 5.84 -0.74 16.53
N GLU A 113 7.16 -0.87 16.62
CA GLU A 113 8.09 0.05 15.97
C GLU A 113 7.99 0.03 14.43
N GLN A 114 7.68 -1.13 13.82
CA GLN A 114 7.45 -1.26 12.39
C GLN A 114 6.10 -0.68 11.96
N GLU A 115 5.07 -0.78 12.81
CA GLU A 115 3.75 -0.20 12.51
C GLU A 115 3.81 1.32 12.39
N SER A 116 4.68 1.96 13.17
CA SER A 116 4.82 3.41 13.24
C SER A 116 5.39 4.04 11.95
N VAL A 117 6.13 3.26 11.15
CA VAL A 117 6.80 3.74 9.93
C VAL A 117 6.02 3.47 8.64
N LEU A 118 4.89 2.76 8.74
CA LEU A 118 4.07 2.37 7.59
C LEU A 118 3.62 3.59 6.77
N HIS A 119 3.61 3.39 5.46
CA HIS A 119 3.16 4.41 4.52
C HIS A 119 1.64 4.55 4.53
N TRP A 120 1.18 5.77 4.35
CA TRP A 120 -0.21 6.08 4.08
C TRP A 120 -0.59 5.69 2.66
N PRO A 121 -1.77 5.10 2.42
CA PRO A 121 -2.27 4.98 1.07
C PRO A 121 -2.56 6.36 0.49
N ILE A 122 -2.03 6.61 -0.72
CA ILE A 122 -2.29 7.86 -1.44
C ILE A 122 -3.52 7.67 -2.33
N ASP A 123 -4.62 8.29 -1.95
CA ASP A 123 -5.85 8.39 -2.72
C ASP A 123 -6.22 9.85 -3.04
N LYS A 124 -7.38 10.06 -3.66
CA LYS A 124 -7.82 11.40 -4.05
C LYS A 124 -8.02 12.32 -2.84
N GLY A 125 -8.65 11.83 -1.77
CA GLY A 125 -8.90 12.63 -0.57
C GLY A 125 -7.60 13.04 0.12
N VAL A 126 -6.65 12.11 0.20
CA VAL A 126 -5.30 12.37 0.70
C VAL A 126 -4.60 13.43 -0.17
N LEU A 127 -4.63 13.29 -1.50
CA LEU A 127 -4.02 14.25 -2.43
C LEU A 127 -4.62 15.66 -2.31
N ASP A 128 -5.93 15.76 -2.10
CA ASP A 128 -6.63 17.03 -1.90
C ASP A 128 -6.10 17.75 -0.62
N MET A 129 -5.70 17.00 0.42
CA MET A 129 -5.09 17.55 1.64
C MET A 129 -3.66 18.07 1.43
N VAL A 130 -2.89 17.47 0.52
CA VAL A 130 -1.47 17.84 0.28
C VAL A 130 -1.33 19.10 -0.60
N ARG A 131 -2.43 19.70 -1.06
CA ARG A 131 -2.48 20.99 -1.80
C ARG A 131 -1.53 21.10 -3.00
N LYS A 132 -1.18 19.98 -3.66
CA LYS A 132 -0.46 19.97 -4.94
C LYS A 132 -1.01 18.89 -5.88
N PRO A 133 -1.62 19.25 -7.02
CA PRO A 133 -2.18 18.28 -7.95
C PRO A 133 -1.20 18.05 -9.11
N ALA A 134 0.00 17.51 -8.88
CA ALA A 134 0.78 17.01 -10.01
C ALA A 134 0.01 15.86 -10.70
N TRP A 135 -0.73 15.07 -9.91
CA TRP A 135 -1.40 13.86 -10.38
C TRP A 135 -2.89 13.83 -9.99
N LYS A 136 -3.78 13.87 -10.99
CA LYS A 136 -5.25 13.72 -10.79
C LYS A 136 -5.65 12.33 -10.29
N ALA A 137 -4.80 11.32 -10.47
CA ALA A 137 -4.99 9.97 -9.95
C ALA A 137 -3.64 9.25 -9.80
N TRP A 138 -3.17 9.09 -8.56
CA TRP A 138 -1.88 8.44 -8.28
C TRP A 138 -1.79 7.03 -8.86
N THR A 139 -2.91 6.30 -8.92
CA THR A 139 -2.98 4.95 -9.52
C THR A 139 -2.63 4.90 -11.01
N LYS A 140 -2.73 6.03 -11.71
CA LYS A 140 -2.43 6.14 -13.15
C LYS A 140 -0.98 6.53 -13.43
N VAL A 141 -0.17 6.79 -12.41
CA VAL A 141 1.25 7.11 -12.55
C VAL A 141 1.98 5.95 -13.20
N VAL A 142 2.63 6.23 -14.33
CA VAL A 142 3.45 5.28 -15.09
C VAL A 142 4.87 5.83 -15.12
N THR A 143 5.81 5.03 -14.67
CA THR A 143 7.23 5.38 -14.66
C THR A 143 8.03 4.49 -15.60
N THR A 144 9.21 4.97 -15.96
CA THR A 144 10.30 4.22 -16.58
C THR A 144 11.45 4.15 -15.59
N GLU A 145 12.49 3.38 -15.87
CA GLU A 145 13.67 3.35 -15.00
C GLU A 145 14.30 4.76 -14.84
N ASN A 146 14.25 5.57 -15.91
CA ASN A 146 14.87 6.89 -15.93
C ASN A 146 14.19 7.91 -15.00
N ASN A 147 12.89 7.77 -14.71
CA ASN A 147 12.14 8.71 -13.86
C ASN A 147 11.60 8.07 -12.56
N LEU A 148 11.96 6.81 -12.30
CA LEU A 148 11.51 6.09 -11.11
C LEU A 148 11.96 6.78 -9.81
N ASN A 149 13.21 7.26 -9.77
CA ASN A 149 13.74 7.93 -8.59
C ASN A 149 13.01 9.23 -8.29
N GLU A 150 12.75 10.05 -9.31
CA GLU A 150 12.00 11.30 -9.17
C GLU A 150 10.57 11.03 -8.66
N THR A 151 9.87 10.08 -9.27
CA THR A 151 8.51 9.71 -8.84
C THR A 151 8.49 9.16 -7.42
N PHE A 152 9.51 8.39 -7.04
CA PHE A 152 9.63 7.89 -5.68
C PHE A 152 9.90 9.02 -4.68
N ASN A 153 10.72 10.00 -5.03
CA ASN A 153 10.97 11.16 -4.19
C ASN A 153 9.70 12.01 -4.01
N GLU A 154 8.89 12.18 -5.05
CA GLU A 154 7.56 12.81 -4.93
C GLU A 154 6.66 12.03 -3.97
N TYR A 155 6.65 10.70 -4.10
CA TYR A 155 5.92 9.81 -3.21
C TYR A 155 6.35 9.97 -1.74
N LEU A 156 7.66 9.93 -1.46
CA LEU A 156 8.19 10.12 -0.10
C LEU A 156 7.90 11.52 0.44
N HIS A 157 7.96 12.55 -0.41
CA HIS A 157 7.59 13.90 -0.01
C HIS A 157 6.15 13.96 0.49
N ILE A 158 5.22 13.29 -0.21
CA ILE A 158 3.83 13.15 0.23
C ILE A 158 3.76 12.39 1.56
N GLN A 159 4.46 11.25 1.69
CA GLN A 159 4.49 10.49 2.95
C GLN A 159 4.98 11.33 4.14
N ASN A 160 6.01 12.15 3.95
CA ASN A 160 6.53 13.03 4.99
C ASN A 160 5.54 14.12 5.41
N ILE A 161 4.79 14.68 4.46
CA ILE A 161 3.70 15.61 4.79
C ILE A 161 2.64 14.89 5.63
N LEU A 162 2.24 13.68 5.25
CA LEU A 162 1.21 12.91 5.96
C LEU A 162 1.65 12.49 7.36
N ARG A 163 2.90 12.04 7.53
CA ARG A 163 3.51 11.80 8.85
C ARG A 163 3.45 13.05 9.73
N SER A 164 3.74 14.22 9.15
CA SER A 164 3.65 15.50 9.87
C SER A 164 2.21 15.89 10.24
N GLN A 165 1.22 15.50 9.43
CA GLN A 165 -0.20 15.70 9.78
C GLN A 165 -0.65 14.75 10.90
N LEU A 166 -0.17 13.50 10.92
CA LEU A 166 -0.51 12.51 11.96
C LEU A 166 -0.20 13.04 13.37
N LEU A 167 0.90 13.80 13.52
CA LEU A 167 1.29 14.42 14.80
C LEU A 167 0.22 15.36 15.38
N LYS A 168 -0.72 15.84 14.56
CA LYS A 168 -1.84 16.68 15.00
C LYS A 168 -3.01 15.87 15.58
N PHE A 169 -2.97 14.54 15.47
CA PHE A 169 -4.01 13.62 15.90
C PHE A 169 -3.40 12.57 16.85
N PRO A 170 -3.05 12.96 18.09
CA PRO A 170 -2.31 12.10 19.03
C PRO A 170 -3.06 10.84 19.44
N GLN A 171 -4.36 10.74 19.15
CA GLN A 171 -5.16 9.53 19.38
C GLN A 171 -4.85 8.38 18.41
N PHE A 172 -4.12 8.65 17.31
CA PHE A 172 -3.73 7.62 16.34
C PHE A 172 -2.21 7.41 16.41
N HIS A 173 -1.79 6.15 16.61
CA HIS A 173 -0.38 5.78 16.72
C HIS A 173 0.24 5.48 15.36
N THR A 174 -0.58 5.13 14.37
CA THR A 174 -0.12 4.79 13.03
C THR A 174 -0.93 5.46 11.94
N ALA A 175 -0.32 5.57 10.76
CA ALA A 175 -0.97 5.97 9.53
C ALA A 175 -2.26 5.18 9.25
N ILE A 176 -2.19 3.87 9.47
CA ILE A 176 -3.24 2.91 9.14
C ILE A 176 -4.42 3.05 10.10
N GLU A 177 -4.16 3.28 11.38
CA GLU A 177 -5.21 3.54 12.36
C GLU A 177 -6.04 4.77 11.98
N MET A 178 -5.37 5.87 11.63
CA MET A 178 -6.05 7.08 11.21
C MET A 178 -6.83 6.88 9.89
N GLU A 179 -6.24 6.19 8.92
CA GLU A 179 -6.93 5.81 7.67
C GLU A 179 -8.20 5.01 7.95
N GLN A 180 -8.13 3.98 8.81
CA GLN A 180 -9.28 3.14 9.16
C GLN A 180 -10.37 3.92 9.89
N TYR A 181 -9.99 4.79 10.81
CA TYR A 181 -10.95 5.66 11.47
C TYR A 181 -11.67 6.57 10.48
N LEU A 182 -10.93 7.23 9.57
CA LEU A 182 -11.51 8.11 8.56
C LEU A 182 -12.47 7.35 7.65
N TRP A 183 -12.06 6.18 7.15
CA TRP A 183 -12.89 5.34 6.28
C TRP A 183 -14.25 5.04 6.91
N HIS A 184 -14.27 4.52 8.13
CA HIS A 184 -15.52 4.16 8.80
C HIS A 184 -16.36 5.37 9.19
N LYS A 185 -15.74 6.49 9.57
CA LYS A 185 -16.50 7.72 9.83
C LYS A 185 -17.20 8.23 8.58
N PHE A 186 -16.54 8.17 7.42
CA PHE A 186 -17.16 8.60 6.17
C PHE A 186 -18.26 7.64 5.70
N GLU A 187 -18.15 6.33 5.94
CA GLU A 187 -19.22 5.38 5.64
C GLU A 187 -20.47 5.64 6.51
N LEU A 188 -20.29 5.96 7.78
CA LEU A 188 -21.39 6.29 8.70
C LEU A 188 -22.11 7.61 8.38
N ILE A 189 -21.47 8.53 7.66
CA ILE A 189 -22.07 9.82 7.25
C ILE A 189 -22.88 9.68 5.95
N ASN A 190 -22.60 8.63 5.15
CA ASN A 190 -23.25 8.39 3.86
C ASN A 190 -24.32 7.28 3.90
N GLN A 191 -24.70 6.81 5.09
CA GLN A 191 -25.84 5.92 5.36
C GLN A 191 -26.96 6.71 6.01
#